data_AF-A0A535EWL8-F1
#
_entry.id   AF-A0A535EWL8-F1
#
_cell.length_a   1.000
_cell.length_b   1.000
_cell.length_c   1.000
_cell.angle_alpha   90.00
_cell.angle_beta   90.00
_cell.angle_gamma   90.00
#
_symmetry.space_group_name_H-M   'P 1'
#
loop_
_entity.id
_entity.type
_entity.pdbx_description
1 polymer ?
#
loop_
_entity_poly.entity_id
_entity_poly.type
_entity_poly.pdbx_seq_one_letter_code
_entity_poly.pdbx_strand_id
1 'polypeptide(L)'
;HPDLVVVSGGARGIDRMAAAEARRRGVPVVEHLPVSFDWPGFRKRDQLIAEDCHELVRIADPRSRTYGSGWTRDRARELGKPTAEYVIDGVERGAARIALEVER
;
A
#
# COMPACT_ATOMS: atom_id res chain seq x y z
N HIS A 1 -7.41 -14.54 7.36
CA HIS A 1 -8.71 -14.35 6.69
C HIS A 1 -8.74 -15.24 5.46
N PRO A 2 -9.70 -16.15 5.32
CA PRO A 2 -9.76 -17.10 4.18
C PRO A 2 -9.93 -16.40 2.83
N ASP A 3 -10.54 -15.21 2.81
CA ASP A 3 -10.82 -14.44 1.59
C ASP A 3 -9.84 -13.26 1.37
N LEU A 4 -8.68 -13.28 2.04
CA LEU A 4 -7.69 -12.21 1.87
C LEU A 4 -7.07 -12.30 0.48
N VAL A 5 -7.04 -11.17 -0.22
CA VAL A 5 -6.32 -10.99 -1.50
C VAL A 5 -5.41 -9.79 -1.36
N VAL A 6 -4.15 -9.91 -1.83
CA VAL A 6 -3.21 -8.79 -1.85
C VAL A 6 -3.26 -8.12 -3.22
N VAL A 7 -3.66 -6.84 -3.24
CA VAL A 7 -3.60 -5.97 -4.42
C VAL A 7 -2.29 -5.18 -4.40
N SER A 8 -1.53 -5.17 -5.49
CA SER A 8 -0.20 -4.54 -5.56
C SER A 8 0.09 -3.86 -6.89
N GLY A 9 1.02 -2.89 -6.90
CA GLY A 9 1.46 -2.15 -8.08
C GLY A 9 2.71 -2.69 -8.78
N GLY A 10 3.29 -3.80 -8.28
CA GLY A 10 4.49 -4.44 -8.83
C GLY A 10 5.78 -3.59 -8.76
N ALA A 11 5.77 -2.46 -8.05
CA ALA A 11 6.94 -1.58 -7.93
C ALA A 11 8.12 -2.28 -7.24
N ARG A 12 9.36 -1.86 -7.56
CA ARG A 12 10.53 -2.34 -6.80
C ARG A 12 10.43 -1.86 -5.35
N GLY A 13 10.53 -2.77 -4.38
CA GLY A 13 10.39 -2.48 -2.96
C GLY A 13 9.17 -3.17 -2.34
N ILE A 14 8.40 -2.43 -1.54
CA ILE A 14 7.29 -2.95 -0.73
C ILE A 14 6.29 -3.79 -1.54
N ASP A 15 5.90 -3.34 -2.73
CA ASP A 15 4.98 -4.08 -3.61
C ASP A 15 5.45 -5.51 -3.89
N ARG A 16 6.69 -5.66 -4.38
CA ARG A 16 7.28 -6.98 -4.65
C ARG A 16 7.45 -7.82 -3.39
N MET A 17 7.82 -7.19 -2.27
CA MET A 17 7.97 -7.89 -0.99
C MET A 17 6.62 -8.42 -0.49
N ALA A 18 5.57 -7.61 -0.56
CA ALA A 18 4.22 -8.00 -0.16
C ALA A 18 3.67 -9.11 -1.06
N ALA A 19 3.82 -8.99 -2.38
CA ALA A 19 3.39 -10.00 -3.34
C ALA A 19 4.14 -11.33 -3.16
N ALA A 20 5.46 -11.29 -2.92
CA ALA A 20 6.27 -12.48 -2.67
C ALA A 20 5.84 -13.18 -1.36
N GLU A 21 5.63 -12.41 -0.29
CA GLU A 21 5.21 -12.95 1.00
C GLU A 21 3.79 -13.53 0.95
N ALA A 22 2.86 -12.86 0.25
CA ALA A 22 1.51 -13.36 0.02
C ALA A 22 1.54 -14.71 -0.69
N ARG A 23 2.27 -14.80 -1.81
CA ARG A 23 2.46 -16.05 -2.57
C ARG A 23 3.06 -17.16 -1.70
N ARG A 24 4.08 -16.84 -0.89
CA ARG A 24 4.70 -17.80 0.03
C ARG A 24 3.71 -18.37 1.05
N ARG A 25 2.70 -17.59 1.44
CA ARG A 25 1.64 -18.00 2.38
C ARG A 25 0.41 -18.59 1.69
N GLY A 26 0.41 -18.73 0.36
CA GLY A 26 -0.75 -19.18 -0.39
C GLY A 26 -1.90 -18.15 -0.46
N VAL A 27 -1.62 -16.88 -0.20
CA VAL A 27 -2.58 -15.78 -0.32
C VAL A 27 -2.60 -15.29 -1.78
N PRO A 28 -3.77 -15.22 -2.44
CA PRO A 28 -3.88 -14.72 -3.81
C PRO A 28 -3.35 -13.29 -3.95
N VAL A 29 -2.80 -12.98 -5.14
CA VAL A 29 -2.25 -11.66 -5.48
C VAL A 29 -2.85 -11.17 -6.80
N VAL A 30 -3.32 -9.93 -6.80
CA VAL A 30 -3.70 -9.17 -8.00
C VAL A 30 -2.67 -8.05 -8.20
N GLU A 31 -2.00 -8.04 -9.35
CA GLU A 31 -1.00 -7.00 -9.68
C GLU A 31 -1.53 -6.08 -10.78
N HIS A 32 -1.66 -4.80 -10.45
CA HIS A 32 -1.88 -3.72 -11.42
C HIS A 32 -0.51 -3.18 -11.82
N LEU A 33 -0.07 -3.46 -13.05
CA LEU A 33 1.22 -2.96 -13.56
C LEU A 33 1.02 -1.63 -14.30
N PRO A 34 2.02 -0.73 -14.30
CA PRO A 34 1.89 0.53 -15.03
C PRO A 34 1.90 0.30 -16.53
N VAL A 35 1.03 1.02 -17.25
CA VAL A 35 0.95 0.98 -18.72
C VAL A 35 2.15 1.66 -19.40
N SER A 36 2.83 2.55 -18.67
CA SER A 36 4.01 3.30 -19.08
C SER A 36 4.87 3.65 -17.86
N PHE A 37 6.18 3.82 -18.05
CA PHE A 37 7.11 4.14 -16.96
C PHE A 37 7.29 5.65 -16.76
N ASP A 38 6.18 6.38 -16.78
CA ASP A 38 6.10 7.81 -16.53
C ASP A 38 5.01 8.10 -15.48
N TRP A 39 4.93 9.35 -15.01
CA TRP A 39 3.96 9.71 -13.97
C TRP A 39 2.51 9.39 -14.34
N PRO A 40 2.01 9.68 -15.57
CA PRO A 40 0.68 9.25 -15.99
C PRO A 40 0.45 7.73 -15.87
N GLY A 41 1.42 6.91 -16.29
CA GLY A 41 1.34 5.46 -16.18
C GLY A 41 1.31 4.96 -14.73
N PHE A 42 2.17 5.51 -13.88
CA PHE A 42 2.17 5.20 -12.44
C PHE A 42 0.88 5.65 -11.76
N ARG A 43 0.38 6.85 -12.06
CA ARG A 43 -0.87 7.36 -11.49
C ARG A 43 -2.07 6.52 -11.90
N LYS A 44 -2.16 6.08 -13.16
CA LYS A 44 -3.23 5.19 -13.62
C LYS A 44 -3.22 3.86 -12.88
N ARG A 45 -2.03 3.29 -12.67
CA ARG A 45 -1.86 2.09 -11.85
C ARG A 45 -2.30 2.33 -10.41
N ASP A 46 -1.85 3.42 -9.80
CA ASP A 46 -2.18 3.77 -8.41
C ASP A 46 -3.69 3.98 -8.23
N GLN A 47 -4.37 4.53 -9.25
CA GLN A 47 -5.83 4.62 -9.29
C GLN A 47 -6.48 3.23 -9.21
N LEU A 48 -6.03 2.27 -10.03
CA LEU A 48 -6.59 0.91 -10.06
C LEU A 48 -6.42 0.22 -8.70
N ILE A 49 -5.27 0.38 -8.05
CA ILE A 49 -5.04 -0.17 -6.70
C ILE A 49 -6.03 0.43 -5.70
N ALA A 50 -6.20 1.75 -5.72
CA ALA A 50 -7.14 2.45 -4.84
C ALA A 50 -8.60 2.07 -5.11
N GLU A 51 -8.96 1.74 -6.36
CA GLU A 51 -10.31 1.31 -6.76
C GLU A 51 -10.61 -0.15 -6.44
N ASP A 52 -9.61 -1.03 -6.51
CA ASP A 52 -9.76 -2.48 -6.36
C ASP A 52 -9.59 -2.95 -4.89
N CYS A 53 -8.91 -2.18 -4.04
CA CYS A 53 -8.74 -2.56 -2.64
C CYS A 53 -10.02 -2.38 -1.81
N HIS A 54 -10.18 -3.14 -0.73
CA HIS A 54 -11.20 -2.87 0.30
C HIS A 54 -10.64 -2.04 1.45
N GLU A 55 -9.37 -2.28 1.78
CA GLU A 55 -8.57 -1.52 2.72
C GLU A 55 -7.18 -1.27 2.11
N LEU A 56 -6.54 -0.16 2.46
CA LEU A 56 -5.20 0.17 1.99
C LEU A 56 -4.20 0.22 3.14
N VAL A 57 -3.17 -0.61 3.07
CA VAL A 57 -2.01 -0.56 3.97
C VAL A 57 -0.85 0.14 3.27
N ARG A 58 -0.40 1.26 3.83
CA ARG A 58 0.78 1.99 3.34
C ARG A 58 1.94 1.78 4.31
N ILE A 59 3.06 1.27 3.79
CA ILE A 59 4.34 1.24 4.50
C ILE A 59 5.21 2.35 3.92
N ALA A 60 5.51 3.37 4.72
CA ALA A 60 6.17 4.59 4.27
C ALA A 60 7.54 4.77 4.94
N ASP A 61 8.56 5.10 4.15
CA ASP A 61 9.82 5.63 4.66
C ASP A 61 9.77 7.17 4.51
N PRO A 62 9.94 7.95 5.60
CA PRO A 62 9.89 9.41 5.54
C PRO A 62 11.01 10.01 4.69
N ARG A 63 12.04 9.23 4.35
CA ARG A 63 13.14 9.65 3.45
C ARG A 63 12.81 9.44 1.97
N SER A 64 11.64 8.88 1.64
CA SER A 64 11.20 8.74 0.25
C SER A 64 11.14 10.10 -0.44
N ARG A 65 11.76 10.20 -1.62
CA ARG A 65 11.75 11.41 -2.45
C ARG A 65 10.52 11.51 -3.36
N THR A 66 9.64 10.51 -3.33
CA THR A 66 8.44 10.47 -4.17
C THR A 66 7.18 10.36 -3.32
N TYR A 67 6.09 10.95 -3.83
CA TYR A 67 4.79 10.96 -3.17
C TYR A 67 3.82 9.88 -3.70
N GLY A 68 4.27 8.98 -4.58
CA GLY A 68 3.38 8.01 -5.26
C GLY A 68 2.51 7.20 -4.30
N SER A 69 3.09 6.59 -3.26
CA SER A 69 2.32 5.83 -2.26
C SER A 69 1.39 6.71 -1.41
N GLY A 70 1.74 7.98 -1.21
CA GLY A 70 0.89 8.96 -0.54
C GLY A 70 -0.33 9.31 -1.39
N TRP A 71 -0.10 9.49 -2.69
CA TRP A 71 -1.17 9.72 -3.66
C TRP A 71 -2.18 8.56 -3.68
N THR A 72 -1.72 7.30 -3.69
CA THR A 72 -2.61 6.12 -3.63
C THR A 72 -3.45 6.10 -2.36
N ARG A 73 -2.85 6.41 -1.19
CA ARG A 73 -3.57 6.51 0.08
C ARG A 73 -4.64 7.58 0.06
N ASP A 74 -4.28 8.78 -0.41
CA ASP A 74 -5.22 9.90 -0.47
C ASP A 74 -6.40 9.55 -1.38
N ARG A 75 -6.13 8.86 -2.49
CA ARG A 75 -7.17 8.37 -3.39
C ARG A 75 -8.09 7.31 -2.77
N ALA A 76 -7.54 6.36 -2.01
CA ALA A 76 -8.35 5.39 -1.28
C ALA A 76 -9.25 6.06 -0.23
N ARG A 77 -8.74 7.09 0.46
CA ARG A 77 -9.53 7.90 1.41
C ARG A 77 -10.66 8.66 0.73
N GLU A 78 -10.39 9.28 -0.42
CA GLU A 78 -11.42 9.95 -1.24
C GLU A 78 -12.55 8.98 -1.64
N LEU A 79 -12.24 7.70 -1.83
CA LEU A 79 -13.20 6.63 -2.14
C LEU A 79 -13.89 6.05 -0.89
N GLY A 80 -13.64 6.62 0.30
CA GLY A 80 -14.23 6.17 1.57
C GLY A 80 -13.64 4.85 2.11
N LYS A 81 -12.44 4.46 1.66
CA LYS A 81 -11.83 3.19 2.04
C LYS A 81 -10.95 3.34 3.30
N PRO A 82 -10.99 2.38 4.24
CA PRO A 82 -10.07 2.36 5.37
C PRO A 82 -8.61 2.37 4.93
N THR A 83 -7.79 3.20 5.58
CA THR A 83 -6.35 3.26 5.32
C THR A 83 -5.55 3.14 6.61
N ALA A 84 -4.57 2.25 6.65
CA ALA A 84 -3.60 2.13 7.73
C ALA A 84 -2.21 2.55 7.21
N GLU A 85 -1.46 3.31 8.01
CA GLU A 85 -0.11 3.77 7.65
C GLU A 85 0.91 3.33 8.69
N TYR A 86 1.97 2.64 8.22
CA TYR A 86 3.12 2.22 9.02
C TYR A 86 4.34 3.00 8.54
N VAL A 87 4.90 3.84 9.40
CA VAL A 87 6.11 4.60 9.09
C VAL A 87 7.32 3.82 9.57
N ILE A 88 8.26 3.56 8.68
CA ILE A 88 9.56 2.98 9.03
C ILE A 88 10.50 4.14 9.36
N ASP A 89 10.51 4.55 10.63
CA ASP A 89 11.60 5.37 11.16
C ASP A 89 12.74 4.42 11.55
N GLY A 90 13.94 4.60 10.99
CA GLY A 90 15.13 3.78 11.31
C GLY A 90 15.64 3.92 12.75
N VAL A 91 14.77 4.33 13.68
CA VAL A 91 14.99 4.36 15.11
C VAL A 91 14.40 3.06 15.64
N GLU A 92 15.24 2.16 16.15
CA GLU A 92 14.78 1.07 17.01
C GLU A 92 14.11 1.71 18.25
N ARG A 93 12.83 2.05 18.13
CA ARG A 93 12.00 2.33 19.30
C ARG A 93 11.46 0.98 19.72
N GLY A 94 12.12 0.36 20.70
CA GLY A 94 11.56 -0.79 21.40
C GLY A 94 10.06 -0.56 21.66
N ALA A 95 9.24 -1.46 21.13
CA ALA A 95 7.78 -1.48 21.28
C ALA A 95 7.07 -0.14 20.95
N ALA A 96 6.92 0.20 19.66
CA ALA A 96 6.09 1.33 19.24
C ALA A 96 4.60 0.95 19.16
N ARG A 97 3.79 1.75 19.87
CA ARG A 97 2.34 1.62 20.11
C ARG A 97 1.53 1.69 18.82
N ILE A 98 0.53 0.80 18.70
CA ILE A 98 -0.57 0.92 17.75
C ILE A 98 -1.46 2.08 18.21
N ALA A 99 -1.46 3.19 17.48
CA ALA A 99 -2.44 4.24 17.64
C ALA A 99 -3.71 3.84 16.86
N LEU A 100 -4.68 3.28 17.57
CA LEU A 100 -6.06 3.15 17.10
C LEU A 100 -6.80 4.43 17.51
N GLU A 101 -6.94 5.38 16.59
CA GLU A 101 -7.99 6.39 16.71
C GLU A 101 -9.31 5.74 16.29
N VAL A 102 -10.13 5.40 17.28
CA VAL A 102 -11.55 5.09 17.08
C VAL A 102 -12.30 6.33 17.57
N GLU A 103 -12.85 7.09 16.64
CA GLU A 103 -13.73 8.22 16.93
C GLU A 103 -14.94 7.75 17.76
N ARG A 104 -15.29 8.55 18.77
CA ARG A 104 -16.47 8.35 19.64
C ARG A 104 -17.69 9.03 19.07
#